data_AF-A0A2J6WY71-F1
#
_entry.id   AF-A0A2J6WY71-F1
#
_cell.length_a   1.000
_cell.length_b   1.000
_cell.length_c   1.000
_cell.angle_alpha   90.00
_cell.angle_beta   90.00
_cell.angle_gamma   90.00
#
_symmetry.space_group_name_H-M   'P 1'
#
loop_
_entity.id
_entity.type
_entity.pdbx_description
1 polymer ?
#
loop_
_entity_poly.entity_id
_entity_poly.type
_entity_poly.pdbx_seq_one_letter_code
_entity_poly.pdbx_strand_id
1 'polypeptide(L)'
;VFYVYLDVDFEAVLQKEGVSKDEIYNVLVARLPNLLSLKEGKFSFTPGFIRYPPDIKPMIPIEKLIMYLARQLTEEEVERKISDLDLVFEKAENWEEKAKKAYLLDYEKKILHLINGKNKVSDIINQTKLDPLIVKRTLYGFLACGIIQREKKKERKIGFDLTKNLLSKIISKIKGL
;
A
#
# COMPACT_ATOMS: atom_id res chain seq x y z
N VAL A 1 -24.37 -25.26 -6.27
CA VAL A 1 -23.57 -26.14 -5.39
C VAL A 1 -23.33 -25.37 -4.10
N PHE A 2 -23.93 -25.80 -2.99
CA PHE A 2 -23.67 -25.22 -1.68
C PHE A 2 -22.42 -25.92 -1.12
N TYR A 3 -21.32 -25.19 -0.97
CA TYR A 3 -20.16 -25.68 -0.26
C TYR A 3 -20.45 -25.50 1.23
N VAL A 4 -20.69 -26.61 1.94
CA VAL A 4 -20.71 -26.62 3.40
C VAL A 4 -19.25 -26.61 3.84
N TYR A 5 -18.74 -25.43 4.17
CA TYR A 5 -17.40 -25.29 4.72
C TYR A 5 -17.45 -25.66 6.19
N LEU A 6 -16.90 -26.83 6.53
CA LEU A 6 -16.68 -27.20 7.92
C LEU A 6 -15.56 -26.33 8.49
N ASP A 7 -15.73 -25.80 9.70
CA ASP A 7 -14.66 -25.14 10.43
C ASP A 7 -13.53 -26.15 10.65
N VAL A 8 -12.38 -25.92 10.01
CA VAL A 8 -11.21 -26.81 10.15
C VAL A 8 -10.27 -26.22 11.20
N ASP A 9 -9.84 -27.06 12.16
CA ASP A 9 -8.77 -26.67 13.08
C ASP A 9 -7.43 -26.64 12.34
N PHE A 10 -6.64 -25.58 12.51
CA PHE A 10 -5.33 -25.48 11.89
C PHE A 10 -4.41 -26.64 12.26
N GLU A 11 -4.52 -27.20 13.47
CA GLU A 11 -3.73 -28.38 13.85
C GLU A 11 -4.08 -29.62 13.02
N ALA A 12 -5.36 -29.80 12.66
CA ALA A 12 -5.78 -30.87 11.77
C ALA A 12 -5.25 -30.66 10.34
N VAL A 13 -5.13 -29.40 9.89
CA VAL A 13 -4.48 -29.07 8.61
C VAL A 13 -3.01 -29.45 8.62
N LEU A 14 -2.28 -29.10 9.69
CA LEU A 14 -0.87 -29.44 9.86
C LEU A 14 -0.64 -30.95 9.86
N GLN A 15 -1.45 -31.71 10.61
CA GLN A 15 -1.38 -33.17 10.62
C GLN A 15 -1.61 -33.78 9.24
N LYS A 16 -2.62 -33.28 8.50
CA LYS A 16 -2.93 -33.75 7.14
C LYS A 16 -1.79 -33.46 6.16
N GLU A 17 -1.15 -32.30 6.27
CA GLU A 17 -0.01 -31.93 5.43
C GLU A 17 1.31 -32.57 5.89
N GLY A 18 1.32 -33.27 7.04
CA GLY A 18 2.52 -33.87 7.61
C GLY A 18 3.56 -32.83 8.06
N VAL A 19 3.12 -31.64 8.48
CA VAL A 19 3.97 -30.51 8.85
C VAL A 19 3.90 -30.27 10.36
N SER A 20 5.05 -30.26 11.04
CA SER A 20 5.11 -29.85 12.45
C SER A 20 5.08 -28.33 12.61
N LYS A 21 4.73 -27.84 13.81
CA LYS A 21 4.66 -26.38 14.08
C LYS A 21 5.99 -25.67 13.84
N ASP A 22 7.12 -26.32 14.14
CA ASP A 22 8.46 -25.76 13.96
C ASP A 22 8.89 -25.69 12.48
N GLU A 23 8.26 -26.48 11.60
CA GLU A 23 8.55 -26.51 10.16
C GLU A 23 7.75 -25.49 9.36
N ILE A 24 6.69 -24.90 9.94
CA ILE A 24 5.79 -23.98 9.25
C ILE A 24 6.55 -22.88 8.53
N TYR A 25 7.56 -22.28 9.18
CA TYR A 25 8.34 -21.20 8.56
C TYR A 25 9.04 -21.67 7.28
N ASN A 26 9.68 -22.83 7.32
CA ASN A 26 10.40 -23.38 6.17
C ASN A 26 9.44 -23.73 5.03
N VAL A 27 8.29 -24.32 5.36
CA VAL A 27 7.24 -24.62 4.39
C VAL A 27 6.71 -23.35 3.74
N LEU A 28 6.44 -22.31 4.53
CA LEU A 28 5.99 -21.01 4.03
C LEU A 28 7.03 -20.39 3.09
N VAL A 29 8.30 -20.32 3.50
CA VAL A 29 9.38 -19.76 2.68
C VAL A 29 9.54 -20.53 1.36
N ALA A 30 9.40 -21.86 1.38
CA ALA A 30 9.49 -22.68 0.17
C ALA A 30 8.29 -22.48 -0.78
N ARG A 31 7.07 -22.31 -0.25
CA ARG A 31 5.85 -22.22 -1.07
C ARG A 31 5.47 -20.79 -1.49
N LEU A 32 5.82 -19.77 -0.69
CA LEU A 32 5.46 -18.38 -0.95
C LEU A 32 5.89 -17.86 -2.33
N PRO A 33 7.12 -18.11 -2.83
CA PRO A 33 7.52 -17.63 -4.15
C PRO A 33 6.61 -18.13 -5.28
N ASN A 34 6.18 -19.40 -5.20
CA ASN A 34 5.29 -20.00 -6.18
C ASN A 34 3.86 -19.44 -6.08
N LEU A 35 3.37 -19.23 -4.85
CA LEU A 35 2.05 -18.64 -4.64
C LEU A 35 1.99 -17.20 -5.15
N LEU A 36 3.05 -16.43 -4.90
CA LEU A 36 3.12 -15.00 -5.23
C LEU A 36 3.49 -14.73 -6.70
N SER A 37 3.94 -15.75 -7.44
CA SER A 37 4.17 -15.63 -8.89
C SER A 37 2.89 -15.72 -9.72
N LEU A 38 1.79 -16.19 -9.13
CA LEU A 38 0.48 -16.26 -9.80
C LEU A 38 0.00 -14.85 -10.15
N LYS A 39 -0.12 -14.57 -11.46
CA LYS A 39 -0.57 -13.27 -11.98
C LYS A 39 -2.08 -13.14 -12.09
N GLU A 40 -2.78 -14.26 -12.18
CA GLU A 40 -4.23 -14.34 -12.32
C GLU A 40 -4.81 -15.47 -11.49
N GLY A 41 -6.05 -15.30 -11.04
CA GLY A 41 -6.73 -16.28 -10.21
C GLY A 41 -8.04 -15.76 -9.64
N LYS A 42 -8.91 -16.67 -9.22
CA LYS A 42 -10.11 -16.34 -8.44
C LYS A 42 -9.76 -16.50 -6.97
N PHE A 43 -9.65 -15.37 -6.27
CA PHE A 43 -9.39 -15.34 -4.83
C PHE A 43 -10.69 -15.07 -4.08
N SER A 44 -10.92 -15.81 -3.00
CA SER A 44 -12.01 -15.56 -2.07
C SER A 44 -11.43 -15.35 -0.68
N PHE A 45 -11.73 -14.20 -0.08
CA PHE A 45 -11.37 -13.90 1.30
C PHE A 45 -12.63 -14.00 2.14
N THR A 46 -12.81 -15.14 2.79
CA THR A 46 -13.96 -15.37 3.67
C THR A 46 -13.44 -15.61 5.08
N PRO A 47 -13.91 -14.87 6.09
CA PRO A 47 -13.56 -15.13 7.47
C PRO A 47 -14.04 -16.52 7.91
N GLY A 48 -13.25 -17.23 8.71
CA GLY A 48 -13.76 -18.32 9.54
C GLY A 48 -13.57 -19.75 9.05
N PHE A 49 -12.92 -20.02 7.91
CA PHE A 49 -12.76 -21.42 7.46
C PHE A 49 -11.72 -22.23 8.25
N ILE A 50 -10.72 -21.55 8.81
CA ILE A 50 -9.65 -22.17 9.59
C ILE A 50 -9.59 -21.48 10.94
N ARG A 51 -9.70 -22.26 12.01
CA ARG A 51 -9.49 -21.79 13.38
C ARG A 51 -8.01 -21.89 13.70
N TYR A 52 -7.36 -20.73 13.83
CA TYR A 52 -5.96 -20.65 14.22
C TYR A 52 -5.83 -20.61 15.74
N PRO A 53 -4.95 -21.42 16.34
CA PRO A 53 -4.70 -21.37 17.77
C PRO A 53 -3.92 -20.08 18.13
N PRO A 54 -4.10 -19.55 19.35
CA PRO A 54 -3.57 -18.23 19.74
C PRO A 54 -2.04 -18.16 19.85
N ASP A 55 -1.37 -19.32 19.94
CA ASP A 55 0.09 -19.46 19.96
C ASP A 55 0.71 -19.25 18.56
N ILE A 56 -0.06 -19.37 17.49
CA ILE A 56 0.43 -19.19 16.12
C ILE A 56 0.37 -17.72 15.74
N LYS A 57 1.55 -17.11 15.67
CA LYS A 57 1.74 -15.72 15.24
C LYS A 57 2.21 -15.65 13.79
N PRO A 58 1.93 -14.54 13.07
CA PRO A 58 2.53 -14.30 11.76
C PRO A 58 4.06 -14.38 11.85
N MET A 59 4.65 -15.34 11.13
CA MET A 59 6.10 -15.58 11.17
C MET A 59 6.88 -14.59 10.29
N ILE A 60 6.21 -13.99 9.31
CA ILE A 60 6.80 -13.03 8.38
C ILE A 60 5.98 -11.74 8.48
N PRO A 61 6.61 -10.59 8.80
CA PRO A 61 5.92 -9.30 8.75
C PRO A 61 5.36 -9.04 7.36
N ILE A 62 4.10 -8.67 7.26
CA ILE A 62 3.42 -8.47 5.98
C ILE A 62 4.07 -7.32 5.19
N GLU A 63 4.54 -6.28 5.87
CA GLU A 63 5.22 -5.15 5.25
C GLU A 63 6.52 -5.57 4.55
N LYS A 64 7.27 -6.51 5.14
CA LYS A 64 8.47 -7.10 4.51
C LYS A 64 8.10 -7.80 3.21
N LEU A 65 6.99 -8.56 3.22
CA LEU A 65 6.53 -9.29 2.05
C LEU A 65 6.07 -8.33 0.94
N ILE A 66 5.28 -7.31 1.29
CA ILE A 66 4.82 -6.29 0.35
C ILE A 66 6.00 -5.58 -0.31
N MET A 67 7.00 -5.15 0.49
CA MET A 67 8.20 -4.50 -0.08
C MET A 67 9.00 -5.44 -0.97
N TYR A 68 9.17 -6.69 -0.58
CA TYR A 68 9.84 -7.69 -1.40
C TYR A 68 9.18 -7.83 -2.78
N LEU A 69 7.85 -7.94 -2.82
CA LEU A 69 7.09 -8.06 -4.06
C LEU A 69 7.08 -6.76 -4.87
N ALA A 70 6.97 -5.61 -4.20
CA ALA A 70 6.94 -4.31 -4.86
C ALA A 70 8.19 -4.04 -5.71
N ARG A 71 9.36 -4.55 -5.29
CA ARG A 71 10.63 -4.43 -6.03
C ARG A 71 10.62 -5.17 -7.38
N GLN A 72 9.72 -6.12 -7.57
CA GLN A 72 9.63 -6.95 -8.78
C GLN A 72 8.57 -6.46 -9.77
N LEU A 73 7.75 -5.46 -9.40
CA LEU A 73 6.63 -5.01 -10.22
C LEU A 73 7.09 -4.48 -11.57
N THR A 74 6.36 -4.77 -12.65
CA THR A 74 6.64 -4.17 -13.97
C THR A 74 6.24 -2.69 -13.99
N GLU A 75 6.66 -1.97 -15.02
CA GLU A 75 6.23 -0.58 -15.21
C GLU A 75 4.70 -0.46 -15.29
N GLU A 76 4.06 -1.32 -16.10
CA GLU A 76 2.61 -1.39 -16.23
C GLU A 76 1.90 -1.64 -14.88
N GLU A 77 2.44 -2.55 -14.05
CA GLU A 77 1.85 -2.85 -12.73
C GLU A 77 1.94 -1.65 -11.78
N VAL A 78 3.05 -0.91 -11.83
CA VAL A 78 3.27 0.26 -10.97
C VAL A 78 2.43 1.45 -11.40
N GLU A 79 2.23 1.66 -12.70
CA GLU A 79 1.41 2.74 -13.25
C GLU A 79 -0.04 2.68 -12.78
N ARG A 80 -0.55 1.49 -12.42
CA ARG A 80 -1.90 1.33 -11.83
C ARG A 80 -2.10 2.12 -10.54
N LYS A 81 -1.03 2.48 -9.82
CA LYS A 81 -1.09 3.28 -8.57
C LYS A 81 -0.31 4.58 -8.64
N ILE A 82 0.82 4.58 -9.36
CA ILE A 82 1.74 5.71 -9.51
C ILE A 82 1.75 6.12 -10.99
N SER A 83 0.59 6.58 -11.47
CA SER A 83 0.35 6.91 -12.89
C SER A 83 0.91 8.26 -13.31
N ASP A 84 1.17 9.16 -12.35
CA ASP A 84 1.51 10.55 -12.62
C ASP A 84 2.69 10.97 -11.74
N LEU A 85 3.66 11.65 -12.36
CA LEU A 85 4.85 12.16 -11.68
C LEU A 85 4.57 13.38 -10.82
N ASP A 86 3.43 14.05 -11.02
CA ASP A 86 2.96 15.17 -10.21
C ASP A 86 2.25 14.75 -8.91
N LEU A 87 2.11 13.44 -8.67
CA LEU A 87 1.58 12.95 -7.40
C LEU A 87 2.46 13.37 -6.23
N VAL A 88 1.81 13.77 -5.14
CA VAL A 88 2.45 14.11 -3.87
C VAL A 88 1.98 13.14 -2.80
N PHE A 89 2.93 12.63 -2.04
CA PHE A 89 2.70 11.70 -0.93
C PHE A 89 3.15 12.32 0.39
N GLU A 90 2.47 11.91 1.45
CA GLU A 90 2.84 12.21 2.83
C GLU A 90 2.97 10.91 3.63
N LYS A 91 3.70 10.98 4.75
CA LYS A 91 3.83 9.83 5.64
C LYS A 91 2.49 9.59 6.34
N ALA A 92 2.06 8.33 6.40
CA ALA A 92 0.80 7.96 7.04
C ALA A 92 0.95 7.96 8.58
N GLU A 93 -0.17 7.82 9.28
CA GLU A 93 -0.16 7.55 10.72
C GLU A 93 0.56 6.22 11.01
N ASN A 94 1.37 6.19 12.07
CA ASN A 94 2.17 5.03 12.50
C ASN A 94 3.15 4.50 11.42
N TRP A 95 3.62 5.36 10.51
CA TRP A 95 4.53 4.95 9.44
C TRP A 95 5.85 4.38 9.98
N GLU A 96 6.34 4.85 11.13
CA GLU A 96 7.62 4.42 11.71
C GLU A 96 7.59 2.94 12.07
N GLU A 97 6.49 2.46 12.66
CA GLU A 97 6.32 1.06 13.05
C GLU A 97 6.29 0.16 11.81
N LYS A 98 5.53 0.57 10.79
CA LYS A 98 5.42 -0.15 9.52
C LYS A 98 6.76 -0.19 8.78
N ALA A 99 7.48 0.94 8.73
CA ALA A 99 8.80 1.02 8.11
C ALA A 99 9.83 0.13 8.79
N LYS A 100 9.79 0.01 10.13
CA LYS A 100 10.64 -0.95 10.87
C LYS A 100 10.34 -2.40 10.48
N LYS A 101 9.08 -2.77 10.32
CA LYS A 101 8.64 -4.11 9.89
C LYS A 101 8.89 -4.41 8.42
N ALA A 102 9.10 -3.37 7.60
CA ALA A 102 9.25 -3.49 6.15
C ALA A 102 10.66 -3.91 5.69
N TYR A 103 11.68 -3.86 6.57
CA TYR A 103 13.08 -4.16 6.22
C TYR A 103 13.55 -3.37 5.00
N LEU A 104 13.46 -2.04 5.09
CA LEU A 104 13.79 -1.13 4.00
C LEU A 104 15.30 -1.17 3.66
N LEU A 105 15.60 -1.17 2.37
CA LEU A 105 16.94 -0.99 1.82
C LEU A 105 17.38 0.47 1.95
N ASP A 106 18.67 0.74 1.87
CA ASP A 106 19.18 2.10 2.14
C ASP A 106 18.68 3.14 1.12
N TYR A 107 18.50 2.75 -0.15
CA TYR A 107 17.90 3.64 -1.13
C TYR A 107 16.40 3.90 -0.86
N GLU A 108 15.68 2.91 -0.33
CA GLU A 108 14.27 3.05 0.05
C GLU A 108 14.14 4.01 1.25
N LYS A 109 15.05 3.93 2.23
CA LYS A 109 15.13 4.89 3.34
C LYS A 109 15.38 6.32 2.85
N LYS A 110 16.26 6.50 1.85
CA LYS A 110 16.51 7.80 1.22
C LYS A 110 15.24 8.35 0.56
N ILE A 111 14.52 7.52 -0.20
CA ILE A 111 13.23 7.89 -0.80
C ILE A 111 12.24 8.30 0.30
N LEU A 112 12.10 7.49 1.35
CA LEU A 112 11.17 7.77 2.46
C LEU A 112 11.47 9.10 3.18
N HIS A 113 12.75 9.45 3.30
CA HIS A 113 13.16 10.74 3.88
C HIS A 113 12.63 11.94 3.07
N LEU A 114 12.60 11.82 1.74
CA LEU A 114 12.13 12.88 0.84
C LEU A 114 10.60 13.01 0.78
N ILE A 115 9.85 12.06 1.33
CA ILE A 115 8.38 12.11 1.36
C ILE A 115 7.93 13.01 2.51
N ASN A 116 7.42 14.19 2.17
CA ASN A 116 7.15 15.27 3.12
C ASN A 116 5.80 15.99 2.87
N GLY A 117 4.95 15.46 1.99
CA GLY A 117 3.69 16.10 1.61
C GLY A 117 3.87 17.30 0.68
N LYS A 118 5.05 17.51 0.09
CA LYS A 118 5.33 18.62 -0.85
C LYS A 118 6.04 18.16 -2.11
N ASN A 119 7.05 17.31 -1.96
CA ASN A 119 7.81 16.78 -3.08
C ASN A 119 6.91 15.91 -3.96
N LYS A 120 6.92 16.21 -5.27
CA LYS A 120 6.32 15.36 -6.29
C LYS A 120 7.15 14.11 -6.51
N VAL A 121 6.58 13.10 -7.16
CA VAL A 121 7.35 11.91 -7.58
C VAL A 121 8.52 12.31 -8.47
N SER A 122 8.35 13.26 -9.39
CA SER A 122 9.43 13.80 -10.22
C SER A 122 10.56 14.41 -9.39
N ASP A 123 10.23 15.17 -8.33
CA ASP A 123 11.23 15.77 -7.44
C ASP A 123 12.04 14.68 -6.70
N ILE A 124 11.36 13.64 -6.22
CA ILE A 124 12.00 12.51 -5.54
C ILE A 124 12.96 11.77 -6.49
N ILE A 125 12.55 11.54 -7.75
CA ILE A 125 13.41 10.93 -8.78
C ILE A 125 14.66 11.79 -8.99
N ASN A 126 14.48 13.10 -9.21
CA ASN A 126 15.58 14.02 -9.46
C ASN A 126 16.57 14.13 -8.29
N GLN A 127 16.06 14.19 -7.06
CA GLN A 127 16.88 14.32 -5.85
C GLN A 127 17.62 13.03 -5.51
N THR A 128 17.00 11.87 -5.71
CA THR A 128 17.65 10.57 -5.44
C THR A 128 18.61 10.13 -6.54
N LYS A 129 18.42 10.63 -7.77
CA LYS A 129 19.15 10.20 -8.97
C LYS A 129 19.03 8.69 -9.24
N LEU A 130 17.96 8.09 -8.74
CA LEU A 130 17.64 6.69 -9.01
C LEU A 130 16.84 6.58 -10.29
N ASP A 131 16.86 5.37 -10.86
CA ASP A 131 15.99 5.04 -11.98
C ASP A 131 14.51 5.29 -11.62
N PRO A 132 13.71 5.92 -12.51
CA PRO A 132 12.31 6.23 -12.25
C PRO A 132 11.48 5.02 -11.81
N LEU A 133 11.69 3.85 -12.41
CA LEU A 133 10.93 2.65 -12.07
C LEU A 133 11.28 2.17 -10.65
N ILE A 134 12.55 2.27 -10.22
CA ILE A 134 12.94 1.96 -8.82
C ILE A 134 12.19 2.86 -7.83
N VAL A 135 12.11 4.17 -8.10
CA VAL A 135 11.39 5.10 -7.25
C VAL A 135 9.90 4.79 -7.23
N LYS A 136 9.28 4.60 -8.41
CA LYS A 136 7.85 4.29 -8.49
C LYS A 136 7.51 2.95 -7.80
N ARG A 137 8.33 1.90 -7.94
CA ARG A 137 8.20 0.61 -7.21
C ARG A 137 8.25 0.81 -5.69
N THR A 138 9.20 1.61 -5.23
CA THR A 138 9.36 1.91 -3.79
C THR A 138 8.12 2.63 -3.26
N LEU A 139 7.65 3.65 -3.97
CA LEU A 139 6.44 4.39 -3.60
C LEU A 139 5.18 3.52 -3.62
N TYR A 140 5.07 2.61 -4.60
CA TYR A 140 4.01 1.62 -4.64
C TYR A 140 4.03 0.74 -3.38
N GLY A 141 5.19 0.18 -3.04
CA GLY A 141 5.36 -0.65 -1.84
C GLY A 141 5.01 0.10 -0.56
N PHE A 142 5.47 1.34 -0.42
CA PHE A 142 5.14 2.19 0.72
C PHE A 142 3.64 2.48 0.83
N LEU A 143 2.98 2.74 -0.30
CA LEU A 143 1.54 2.99 -0.34
C LEU A 143 0.77 1.72 0.05
N ALA A 144 1.17 0.56 -0.47
CA ALA A 144 0.55 -0.72 -0.16
C ALA A 144 0.76 -1.15 1.31
N CYS A 145 1.93 -0.86 1.90
CA CYS A 145 2.17 -1.06 3.34
C CYS A 145 1.39 -0.05 4.20
N GLY A 146 0.93 1.06 3.61
CA GLY A 146 0.41 2.20 4.35
C GLY A 146 1.48 2.90 5.19
N ILE A 147 2.74 2.91 4.73
CA ILE A 147 3.82 3.77 5.24
C ILE A 147 3.57 5.21 4.76
N ILE A 148 3.01 5.36 3.56
CA ILE A 148 2.64 6.65 2.98
C ILE A 148 1.17 6.62 2.56
N GLN A 149 0.61 7.81 2.39
CA GLN A 149 -0.69 8.04 1.80
C GLN A 149 -0.60 9.17 0.79
N ARG A 150 -1.58 9.25 -0.13
CA ARG A 150 -1.70 10.41 -1.01
C ARG A 150 -1.98 11.64 -0.16
N GLU A 151 -1.36 12.77 -0.51
CA GLU A 151 -1.66 14.04 0.17
C GLU A 151 -3.17 14.27 0.14
N LYS A 152 -3.78 14.44 1.31
CA LYS A 152 -5.17 14.87 1.38
C LYS A 152 -5.21 16.25 0.73
N LYS A 153 -5.89 16.38 -0.42
CA LYS A 153 -6.24 17.70 -0.95
C LYS A 153 -6.94 18.43 0.19
N LYS A 154 -6.28 19.42 0.80
CA LYS A 154 -6.96 20.38 1.66
C LYS A 154 -8.16 20.81 0.85
N GLU A 155 -9.37 20.64 1.39
CA GLU A 155 -10.57 21.20 0.77
C GLU A 155 -10.17 22.60 0.34
N ARG A 156 -10.12 22.84 -0.98
CA ARG A 156 -9.99 24.20 -1.44
C ARG A 156 -11.17 24.87 -0.77
N LYS A 157 -10.92 25.77 0.18
CA LYS A 157 -11.90 26.78 0.55
C LYS A 157 -12.12 27.52 -0.77
N ILE A 158 -13.03 27.01 -1.60
CA ILE A 158 -13.56 27.72 -2.75
C ILE A 158 -14.11 28.95 -2.07
N GLY A 159 -13.36 30.05 -2.21
CA GLY A 159 -13.57 31.22 -1.38
C GLY A 159 -15.04 31.58 -1.49
N PHE A 160 -15.74 31.54 -0.35
CA PHE A 160 -17.06 32.13 -0.21
C PHE A 160 -17.06 33.60 -0.68
N ASP A 161 -15.88 34.21 -0.81
CA ASP A 161 -15.62 35.51 -1.42
C ASP A 161 -15.82 35.59 -2.93
N LEU A 162 -15.56 34.53 -3.72
CA LEU A 162 -15.75 34.59 -5.18
C LEU A 162 -17.23 34.67 -5.53
N THR A 163 -18.08 33.88 -4.86
CA THR A 163 -19.53 33.93 -5.02
C THR A 163 -20.11 35.23 -4.47
N LYS A 164 -19.64 35.70 -3.31
CA LYS A 164 -20.11 36.97 -2.71
C LYS A 164 -19.75 38.20 -3.55
N ASN A 165 -18.55 38.23 -4.13
CA ASN A 165 -18.13 39.31 -5.04
C ASN A 165 -18.82 39.25 -6.41
N LEU A 166 -19.15 38.05 -6.92
CA LEU A 166 -19.96 37.92 -8.12
C LEU A 166 -21.40 38.39 -7.87
N LEU A 167 -22.00 37.95 -6.76
CA LEU A 167 -23.35 38.33 -6.33
C LEU A 167 -23.45 39.84 -6.09
N SER A 168 -22.47 40.45 -5.41
CA SER A 168 -22.47 41.90 -5.17
C SER A 168 -22.37 42.69 -6.47
N LYS A 169 -21.53 42.26 -7.43
CA LYS A 169 -21.43 42.86 -8.77
C LYS A 169 -22.70 42.72 -9.61
N ILE A 170 -23.39 41.58 -9.50
CA ILE A 170 -24.67 41.37 -10.19
C ILE A 170 -25.75 42.26 -9.57
N ILE A 171 -25.84 42.30 -8.25
CA ILE A 171 -26.81 43.14 -7.52
C ILE A 171 -26.59 44.63 -7.80
N SER A 172 -25.34 45.10 -7.84
CA SER A 172 -25.04 46.50 -8.15
C SER A 172 -25.43 46.86 -9.59
N LYS A 173 -25.33 45.92 -10.52
CA LYS A 173 -25.68 46.13 -11.93
C LYS A 173 -27.20 46.13 -12.15
N ILE A 174 -27.94 45.37 -11.35
CA ILE A 174 -29.42 45.34 -11.37
C ILE A 174 -30.01 46.59 -10.69
N LYS A 175 -29.39 47.09 -9.60
CA LYS A 175 -29.84 48.31 -8.89
C LYS A 175 -29.51 49.63 -9.61
N GLY A 176 -28.67 49.58 -10.65
CA GLY A 176 -28.28 50.75 -11.45
C GLY A 176 -29.01 50.85 -12.79
N LEU A 177 -30.00 49.99 -13.04
CA LEU A 177 -30.98 50.05 -14.13
C LEU A 177 -32.33 50.47 -13.53
#